data_AF-A0A814TTR6-F1
#
_entry.id   AF-A0A814TTR6-F1
#
_cell.length_a   1.000
_cell.length_b   1.000
_cell.length_c   1.000
_cell.angle_alpha   90.00
_cell.angle_beta   90.00
_cell.angle_gamma   90.00
#
_symmetry.space_group_name_H-M   'P 1'
#
loop_
_entity.id
_entity.type
_entity.pdbx_description
1 polymer ?
#
loop_
_entity_poly.entity_id
_entity_poly.type
_entity_poly.pdbx_seq_one_letter_code
_entity_poly.pdbx_strand_id
1 'polypeptide(L)'
;MSTNEQQQQNTEQLTMLKERFPHINENKLTRVLQRHGGDFDKVCARLSQREARCNKWESLETRFGPAITTLQQEHPSIQSFKRFRLLKTMERFDGDIEKVNKFIQERETKRCHKDRDTSISRCQRREELKTKYASQLAQLATSGINVDRPWILRVLEKHEGDVNKVIEMKSRCTERKAKFAELYTKYANQIAQLEAEDFSIKNKRILACLLEKSNGDIDVVKQFAQERQEKHLKRKECRHKHRNTSPTITTQEGNESGSTCRKRHDFSSDDLENLKKLRLAGVHGNPRRVLATFHECNDSIELTQTRMQEKKHKRCHHREERASVADIHNAYIKINQREDWPRDIEQVYLDGNNMMFVVDSLRRLCLNRAGKKTERAIGEIAAAWNQQMHIPNVELIYDSASQLDQIDTVKVTSAQPTYKTTDDMLVDIVRRPENQEKNKRTIIITSDRALAVLLQREGCLLVKPKNWFAHCVMVLTPDLINNEEKTGVITDASSSPSTTVKTHYNFDELVHINLALYEEAIDIQLDNLSMIYANMDSILHSQYDIDSTLE
;
A
#
# COMPACT_ATOMS: atom_id res chain seq x y z
N MET A 1 39.47 -31.54 -10.59
CA MET A 1 39.01 -32.94 -10.69
C MET A 1 38.61 -33.21 -12.11
N SER A 2 39.09 -34.31 -12.69
CA SER A 2 38.60 -34.76 -13.99
C SER A 2 37.09 -35.07 -13.91
N THR A 3 36.37 -34.97 -15.03
CA THR A 3 34.93 -35.33 -15.08
C THR A 3 34.68 -36.76 -14.58
N ASN A 4 35.65 -37.65 -14.76
CA ASN A 4 35.61 -39.03 -14.31
C ASN A 4 35.74 -39.15 -12.78
N GLU A 5 36.65 -38.42 -12.14
CA GLU A 5 36.78 -38.39 -10.66
C GLU A 5 35.50 -37.87 -10.00
N GLN A 6 34.87 -36.84 -10.57
CA GLN A 6 33.62 -36.29 -10.04
C GLN A 6 32.46 -37.29 -10.17
N GLN A 7 32.40 -38.04 -11.28
CA GLN A 7 31.40 -39.09 -11.47
C GLN A 7 31.60 -40.24 -10.48
N GLN A 8 32.85 -40.65 -10.26
CA GLN A 8 33.17 -41.70 -9.29
C GLN A 8 32.80 -41.26 -7.86
N GLN A 9 33.18 -40.05 -7.44
CA GLN A 9 32.85 -39.50 -6.13
C GLN A 9 31.32 -39.40 -5.92
N ASN A 10 30.58 -38.95 -6.94
CA ASN A 10 29.13 -38.89 -6.88
C ASN A 10 28.49 -40.29 -6.75
N THR A 11 29.08 -41.30 -7.39
CA THR A 11 28.61 -42.68 -7.32
C THR A 11 28.83 -43.26 -5.92
N GLU A 12 30.01 -43.05 -5.34
CA GLU A 12 30.34 -43.46 -3.96
C GLU A 12 29.42 -42.79 -2.94
N GLN A 13 29.22 -41.47 -3.05
CA GLN A 13 28.29 -40.74 -2.20
C GLN A 13 26.85 -41.23 -2.33
N LEU A 14 26.42 -41.60 -3.54
CA LEU A 14 25.08 -42.14 -3.78
C LEU A 14 24.89 -43.50 -3.11
N THR A 15 25.90 -44.37 -3.17
CA THR A 15 25.91 -45.66 -2.46
C THR A 15 25.80 -45.45 -0.95
N MET A 16 26.61 -44.58 -0.36
CA MET A 16 26.53 -44.26 1.08
C MET A 16 25.17 -43.69 1.49
N LEU A 17 24.57 -42.82 0.65
CA LEU A 17 23.22 -42.30 0.91
C LEU A 17 22.16 -43.41 0.80
N LYS A 18 22.34 -44.38 -0.08
CA LYS A 18 21.41 -45.49 -0.27
C LYS A 18 21.44 -46.46 0.90
N GLU A 19 22.62 -46.75 1.44
CA GLU A 19 22.79 -47.52 2.67
C GLU A 19 22.14 -46.82 3.86
N ARG A 20 22.36 -45.50 4.00
CA ARG A 20 21.83 -44.72 5.13
C ARG A 20 20.32 -44.48 5.06
N PHE A 21 19.75 -44.38 3.85
CA PHE A 21 18.32 -44.11 3.65
C PHE A 21 17.70 -45.10 2.65
N PRO A 22 17.58 -46.39 3.03
CA PRO A 22 17.23 -47.48 2.10
C PRO A 22 15.84 -47.31 1.48
N HIS A 23 14.92 -46.70 2.22
CA HIS A 23 13.54 -46.43 1.80
C HIS A 23 13.42 -45.31 0.75
N ILE A 24 14.48 -44.57 0.44
CA ILE A 24 14.47 -43.51 -0.56
C ILE A 24 14.92 -44.06 -1.92
N ASN A 25 14.11 -43.80 -2.95
CA ASN A 25 14.44 -44.16 -4.33
C ASN A 25 15.73 -43.44 -4.79
N GLU A 26 16.62 -44.17 -5.47
CA GLU A 26 17.93 -43.70 -5.93
C GLU A 26 17.85 -42.43 -6.77
N ASN A 27 16.93 -42.35 -7.75
CA ASN A 27 16.72 -41.16 -8.59
C ASN A 27 16.40 -39.90 -7.79
N LYS A 28 15.90 -40.05 -6.58
CA LYS A 28 15.60 -38.94 -5.68
C LYS A 28 16.82 -38.54 -4.86
N LEU A 29 17.64 -39.51 -4.44
CA LEU A 29 18.93 -39.25 -3.80
C LEU A 29 19.86 -38.50 -4.77
N THR A 30 19.97 -38.96 -6.02
CA THR A 30 20.76 -38.29 -7.08
C THR A 30 20.32 -36.84 -7.29
N ARG A 31 19.01 -36.59 -7.38
CA ARG A 31 18.46 -35.23 -7.53
C ARG A 31 18.72 -34.32 -6.32
N VAL A 32 18.72 -34.89 -5.11
CA VAL A 32 19.02 -34.10 -3.90
C VAL A 32 20.53 -33.81 -3.84
N LEU A 33 21.37 -34.78 -4.19
CA LEU A 33 22.82 -34.62 -4.25
C LEU A 33 23.22 -33.55 -5.28
N GLN A 34 22.69 -33.62 -6.49
CA GLN A 34 22.91 -32.61 -7.55
C GLN A 34 22.46 -31.22 -7.11
N ARG A 35 21.29 -31.10 -6.47
CA ARG A 35 20.76 -29.81 -6.01
C ARG A 35 21.66 -29.15 -4.95
N HIS A 36 22.38 -29.94 -4.17
CA HIS A 36 23.30 -29.47 -3.14
C HIS A 36 24.77 -29.47 -3.62
N GLY A 37 25.00 -29.61 -4.93
CA GLY A 37 26.34 -29.52 -5.52
C GLY A 37 27.30 -30.61 -5.05
N GLY A 38 26.80 -31.81 -4.70
CA GLY A 38 27.64 -32.90 -4.19
C GLY A 38 28.03 -32.77 -2.71
N ASP A 39 27.48 -31.80 -1.97
CA ASP A 39 27.72 -31.65 -0.53
C ASP A 39 26.96 -32.74 0.26
N PHE A 40 27.67 -33.83 0.56
CA PHE A 40 27.13 -35.01 1.22
C PHE A 40 26.52 -34.72 2.60
N ASP A 41 27.15 -33.86 3.40
CA ASP A 41 26.69 -33.54 4.76
C ASP A 41 25.39 -32.74 4.74
N LYS A 42 25.27 -31.75 3.85
CA LYS A 42 24.00 -31.02 3.64
C LYS A 42 22.90 -31.96 3.17
N VAL A 43 23.21 -32.93 2.31
CA VAL A 43 22.25 -33.92 1.84
C VAL A 43 21.81 -34.83 2.99
N CYS A 44 22.75 -35.38 3.77
CA CYS A 44 22.45 -36.20 4.94
C CYS A 44 21.58 -35.46 5.95
N ALA A 45 21.96 -34.25 6.35
CA ALA A 45 21.17 -33.43 7.28
C ALA A 45 19.75 -33.17 6.75
N ARG A 46 19.62 -32.93 5.44
CA ARG A 46 18.32 -32.70 4.81
C ARG A 46 17.44 -33.95 4.77
N LEU A 47 18.04 -35.12 4.54
CA LEU A 47 17.35 -36.40 4.50
C LEU A 47 16.97 -36.87 5.92
N SER A 48 17.84 -36.75 6.92
CA SER A 48 17.49 -37.02 8.32
C SER A 48 16.36 -36.10 8.81
N GLN A 49 16.38 -34.81 8.45
CA GLN A 49 15.27 -33.90 8.77
C GLN A 49 13.96 -34.28 8.05
N ARG A 50 14.04 -34.94 6.89
CA ARG A 50 12.87 -35.45 6.18
C ARG A 50 12.33 -36.70 6.87
N GLU A 51 13.19 -37.64 7.21
CA GLU A 51 12.84 -38.87 7.91
C GLU A 51 12.24 -38.58 9.29
N ALA A 52 12.86 -37.71 10.09
CA ALA A 52 12.28 -37.27 11.37
C ALA A 52 10.88 -36.64 11.21
N ARG A 53 10.63 -35.96 10.09
CA ARG A 53 9.27 -35.46 9.78
C ARG A 53 8.34 -36.59 9.39
N CYS A 54 8.77 -37.58 8.60
CA CYS A 54 7.96 -38.76 8.26
C CYS A 54 7.59 -39.55 9.52
N ASN A 55 8.55 -39.85 10.38
CA ASN A 55 8.32 -40.59 11.63
C ASN A 55 7.37 -39.82 12.55
N LYS A 56 7.51 -38.48 12.62
CA LYS A 56 6.55 -37.63 13.33
C LYS A 56 5.13 -37.73 12.72
N TRP A 57 5.01 -37.76 11.40
CA TRP A 57 3.69 -37.93 10.75
C TRP A 57 3.08 -39.29 11.03
N GLU A 58 3.86 -40.36 10.93
CA GLU A 58 3.43 -41.71 11.24
C GLU A 58 3.00 -41.82 12.71
N SER A 59 3.77 -41.26 13.64
CA SER A 59 3.38 -41.21 15.06
C SER A 59 2.05 -40.47 15.28
N LEU A 60 1.85 -39.32 14.62
CA LEU A 60 0.59 -38.58 14.70
C LEU A 60 -0.56 -39.35 14.04
N GLU A 61 -0.29 -40.03 12.94
CA GLU A 61 -1.27 -40.85 12.21
C GLU A 61 -1.71 -42.05 13.05
N THR A 62 -0.78 -42.73 13.71
CA THR A 62 -1.10 -43.80 14.68
C THR A 62 -1.91 -43.26 15.86
N ARG A 63 -1.54 -42.08 16.40
CA ARG A 63 -2.20 -41.50 17.58
C ARG A 63 -3.59 -40.92 17.29
N PHE A 64 -3.76 -40.22 16.17
CA PHE A 64 -4.97 -39.44 15.87
C PHE A 64 -5.73 -39.91 14.63
N GLY A 65 -5.19 -40.85 13.85
CA GLY A 65 -5.77 -41.35 12.61
C GLY A 65 -7.21 -41.86 12.79
N PRO A 66 -7.50 -42.72 13.78
CA PRO A 66 -8.87 -43.18 14.06
C PRO A 66 -9.82 -42.02 14.37
N ALA A 67 -9.43 -41.10 15.27
CA ALA A 67 -10.24 -39.94 15.64
C ALA A 67 -10.49 -39.00 14.45
N ILE A 68 -9.52 -38.82 13.56
CA ILE A 68 -9.70 -38.05 12.33
C ILE A 68 -10.70 -38.74 11.40
N THR A 69 -10.64 -40.07 11.28
CA THR A 69 -11.59 -40.82 10.47
C THR A 69 -13.01 -40.69 11.02
N THR A 70 -13.21 -40.79 12.34
CA THR A 70 -14.50 -40.55 12.99
C THR A 70 -14.98 -39.11 12.76
N LEU A 71 -14.13 -38.11 12.97
CA LEU A 71 -14.46 -36.70 12.72
C LEU A 71 -14.87 -36.45 11.26
N GLN A 72 -14.23 -37.11 10.29
CA GLN A 72 -14.57 -37.01 8.87
C GLN A 72 -15.86 -37.75 8.47
N GLN A 73 -16.27 -38.75 9.25
CA GLN A 73 -17.56 -39.43 9.11
C GLN A 73 -18.70 -38.60 9.72
N GLU A 74 -18.49 -38.03 10.91
CA GLU A 74 -19.48 -37.18 11.60
C GLU A 74 -19.68 -35.83 10.92
N HIS A 75 -18.62 -35.28 10.31
CA HIS A 75 -18.66 -33.98 9.64
C HIS A 75 -18.11 -34.06 8.21
N PRO A 76 -18.95 -34.41 7.22
CA PRO A 76 -18.55 -34.56 5.82
C PRO A 76 -17.88 -33.32 5.22
N SER A 77 -18.21 -32.10 5.70
CA SER A 77 -17.55 -30.85 5.26
C SER A 77 -16.03 -30.86 5.46
N ILE A 78 -15.55 -31.59 6.49
CA ILE A 78 -14.14 -31.69 6.86
C ILE A 78 -13.36 -32.62 5.91
N GLN A 79 -14.03 -33.45 5.10
CA GLN A 79 -13.35 -34.36 4.15
C GLN A 79 -12.50 -33.62 3.11
N SER A 80 -12.84 -32.36 2.81
CA SER A 80 -12.06 -31.48 1.92
C SER A 80 -10.68 -31.10 2.48
N PHE A 81 -10.45 -31.30 3.79
CA PHE A 81 -9.17 -30.98 4.43
C PHE A 81 -8.16 -32.09 4.19
N LYS A 82 -6.99 -31.72 3.67
CA LYS A 82 -5.85 -32.63 3.55
C LYS A 82 -5.51 -33.24 4.91
N ARG A 83 -5.43 -34.57 5.00
CA ARG A 83 -5.18 -35.35 6.23
C ARG A 83 -4.04 -34.80 7.10
N PHE A 84 -2.91 -34.44 6.50
CA PHE A 84 -1.78 -33.85 7.24
C PHE A 84 -2.12 -32.57 8.02
N ARG A 85 -3.08 -31.78 7.53
CA ARG A 85 -3.53 -30.56 8.23
C ARG A 85 -4.38 -30.91 9.43
N LEU A 86 -5.20 -31.96 9.33
CA LEU A 86 -6.00 -32.45 10.44
C LEU A 86 -5.10 -33.02 11.53
N LEU A 87 -4.10 -33.83 11.18
CA LEU A 87 -3.09 -34.32 12.13
C LEU A 87 -2.41 -33.19 12.92
N LYS A 88 -1.97 -32.12 12.24
CA LYS A 88 -1.41 -30.93 12.92
C LYS A 88 -2.39 -30.23 13.85
N THR A 89 -3.67 -30.21 13.48
CA THR A 89 -4.71 -29.53 14.25
C THR A 89 -5.05 -30.36 15.48
N MET A 90 -5.15 -31.69 15.33
CA MET A 90 -5.26 -32.65 16.43
C MET A 90 -4.08 -32.54 17.39
N GLU A 91 -2.84 -32.54 16.89
CA GLU A 91 -1.63 -32.35 17.70
C GLU A 91 -1.69 -31.04 18.51
N ARG A 92 -2.17 -29.95 17.90
CA ARG A 92 -2.25 -28.64 18.55
C ARG A 92 -3.26 -28.59 19.70
N PHE A 93 -4.30 -29.42 19.65
CA PHE A 93 -5.34 -29.48 20.67
C PHE A 93 -5.32 -30.81 21.43
N ASP A 94 -4.18 -31.51 21.39
CA ASP A 94 -3.95 -32.79 22.09
C ASP A 94 -5.00 -33.88 21.79
N GLY A 95 -5.64 -33.83 20.63
CA GLY A 95 -6.69 -34.76 20.21
C GLY A 95 -8.12 -34.38 20.64
N ASP A 96 -8.32 -33.22 21.27
CA ASP A 96 -9.65 -32.71 21.63
C ASP A 96 -10.47 -32.38 20.38
N ILE A 97 -11.42 -33.28 20.08
CA ILE A 97 -12.25 -33.25 18.87
C ILE A 97 -13.11 -31.99 18.82
N GLU A 98 -13.67 -31.54 19.95
CA GLU A 98 -14.54 -30.36 20.01
C GLU A 98 -13.75 -29.08 19.69
N LYS A 99 -12.55 -28.94 20.27
CA LYS A 99 -11.67 -27.79 19.96
C LYS A 99 -11.22 -27.79 18.51
N VAL A 100 -10.92 -28.98 17.95
CA VAL A 100 -10.54 -29.13 16.54
C VAL A 100 -11.70 -28.74 15.63
N ASN A 101 -12.92 -29.21 15.92
CA ASN A 101 -14.13 -28.87 15.17
C ASN A 101 -14.40 -27.37 15.21
N LYS A 102 -14.40 -26.76 16.41
CA LYS A 102 -14.54 -25.31 16.58
C LYS A 102 -13.50 -24.52 15.80
N PHE A 103 -12.24 -24.95 15.83
CA PHE A 103 -11.17 -24.28 15.06
C PHE A 103 -11.38 -24.41 13.54
N ILE A 104 -11.87 -25.56 13.06
CA ILE A 104 -12.19 -25.77 11.65
C ILE A 104 -13.36 -24.87 11.24
N GLN A 105 -14.44 -24.85 12.01
CA GLN A 105 -15.61 -23.98 11.77
C GLN A 105 -15.25 -22.49 11.79
N GLU A 106 -14.45 -22.03 12.76
CA GLU A 106 -13.94 -20.65 12.78
C GLU A 106 -13.11 -20.33 11.53
N ARG A 107 -12.37 -21.30 11.02
CA ARG A 107 -11.55 -21.11 9.83
C ARG A 107 -12.39 -21.11 8.56
N GLU A 108 -13.45 -21.90 8.52
CA GLU A 108 -14.44 -21.91 7.44
C GLU A 108 -15.23 -20.60 7.42
N THR A 109 -15.70 -20.10 8.56
CA THR A 109 -16.38 -18.80 8.65
C THR A 109 -15.45 -17.65 8.25
N LYS A 110 -14.18 -17.67 8.68
CA LYS A 110 -13.17 -16.68 8.24
C LYS A 110 -12.82 -16.79 6.77
N ARG A 111 -12.89 -17.99 6.17
CA ARG A 111 -12.77 -18.16 4.71
C ARG A 111 -14.01 -17.63 4.01
N CYS A 112 -15.19 -17.96 4.50
CA CYS A 112 -16.46 -17.53 3.93
C CYS A 112 -16.60 -16.00 3.95
N HIS A 113 -16.12 -15.29 4.98
CA HIS A 113 -16.09 -13.83 4.95
C HIS A 113 -15.04 -13.20 4.04
N LYS A 114 -13.98 -13.93 3.67
CA LYS A 114 -12.97 -13.44 2.74
C LYS A 114 -13.27 -13.82 1.28
N ASP A 115 -14.04 -14.89 1.11
CA ASP A 115 -14.42 -15.46 -0.17
C ASP A 115 -15.87 -15.10 -0.57
N ARG A 116 -16.73 -14.56 0.32
CA ARG A 116 -18.11 -14.13 -0.04
C ARG A 116 -18.16 -13.01 -1.06
N ASP A 117 -17.12 -12.18 -1.16
CA ASP A 117 -17.03 -11.16 -2.22
C ASP A 117 -16.27 -11.67 -3.47
N THR A 118 -15.71 -12.88 -3.46
CA THR A 118 -14.97 -13.47 -4.60
C THR A 118 -15.05 -14.99 -4.63
N SER A 119 -16.26 -15.57 -4.57
CA SER A 119 -16.51 -17.03 -4.44
C SER A 119 -16.02 -17.88 -5.62
N ILE A 120 -15.43 -17.23 -6.62
CA ILE A 120 -14.94 -17.82 -7.85
C ILE A 120 -13.53 -18.39 -7.58
N SER A 121 -13.37 -19.71 -7.76
CA SER A 121 -12.07 -20.38 -7.66
C SER A 121 -11.03 -19.62 -8.48
N ARG A 122 -9.78 -19.52 -8.01
CA ARG A 122 -8.70 -18.83 -8.76
C ARG A 122 -8.57 -19.32 -10.21
N CYS A 123 -8.92 -20.58 -10.47
CA CYS A 123 -8.94 -21.12 -11.83
C CYS A 123 -10.17 -20.61 -12.61
N GLN A 124 -11.36 -20.65 -12.01
CA GLN A 124 -12.57 -20.10 -12.62
C GLN A 124 -12.42 -18.60 -12.90
N ARG A 125 -11.94 -17.80 -11.94
CA ARG A 125 -11.69 -16.36 -12.14
C ARG A 125 -10.69 -16.12 -13.25
N ARG A 126 -9.71 -17.01 -13.42
CA ARG A 126 -8.74 -16.90 -14.52
C ARG A 126 -9.42 -17.16 -15.86
N GLU A 127 -10.29 -18.17 -15.95
CA GLU A 127 -11.04 -18.46 -17.17
C GLU A 127 -12.06 -17.35 -17.47
N GLU A 128 -12.79 -16.85 -16.48
CA GLU A 128 -13.68 -15.69 -16.63
C GLU A 128 -12.94 -14.45 -17.11
N LEU A 129 -11.77 -14.14 -16.56
CA LEU A 129 -10.97 -13.01 -17.02
C LEU A 129 -10.42 -13.23 -18.43
N LYS A 130 -10.11 -14.47 -18.83
CA LYS A 130 -9.72 -14.78 -20.21
C LYS A 130 -10.89 -14.55 -21.16
N THR A 131 -12.08 -15.02 -20.79
CA THR A 131 -13.30 -14.81 -21.59
C THR A 131 -13.65 -13.33 -21.67
N LYS A 132 -13.64 -12.62 -20.53
CA LYS A 132 -13.93 -11.19 -20.43
C LYS A 132 -12.99 -10.34 -21.28
N TYR A 133 -11.69 -10.67 -21.29
CA TYR A 133 -10.67 -9.90 -22.02
C TYR A 133 -10.16 -10.61 -23.29
N ALA A 134 -10.97 -11.47 -23.90
CA ALA A 134 -10.54 -12.29 -25.05
C ALA A 134 -10.02 -11.44 -26.22
N SER A 135 -10.73 -10.36 -26.56
CA SER A 135 -10.36 -9.43 -27.64
C SER A 135 -9.04 -8.71 -27.34
N GLN A 136 -8.86 -8.23 -26.11
CA GLN A 136 -7.65 -7.55 -25.64
C GLN A 136 -6.45 -8.50 -25.64
N LEU A 137 -6.66 -9.76 -25.25
CA LEU A 137 -5.63 -10.79 -25.31
C LEU A 137 -5.22 -11.07 -26.75
N ALA A 138 -6.15 -11.10 -27.71
CA ALA A 138 -5.81 -11.24 -29.13
C ALA A 138 -4.98 -10.05 -29.65
N GLN A 139 -5.31 -8.82 -29.23
CA GLN A 139 -4.51 -7.63 -29.55
C GLN A 139 -3.09 -7.72 -28.97
N LEU A 140 -2.96 -8.08 -27.68
CA LEU A 140 -1.67 -8.27 -27.03
C LEU A 140 -0.83 -9.39 -27.67
N ALA A 141 -1.48 -10.47 -28.13
CA ALA A 141 -0.82 -11.55 -28.86
C ALA A 141 -0.28 -11.05 -30.21
N THR A 142 -1.03 -10.20 -30.90
CA THR A 142 -0.60 -9.53 -32.14
C THR A 142 0.59 -8.61 -31.91
N SER A 143 0.66 -7.94 -30.75
CA SER A 143 1.83 -7.17 -30.31
C SER A 143 3.01 -8.04 -29.81
N GLY A 144 2.98 -9.36 -29.99
CA GLY A 144 4.06 -10.29 -29.61
C GLY A 144 4.16 -10.57 -28.11
N ILE A 145 3.14 -10.24 -27.32
CA ILE A 145 3.12 -10.50 -25.87
C ILE A 145 2.55 -11.91 -25.61
N ASN A 146 3.31 -12.76 -24.91
CA ASN A 146 2.83 -14.08 -24.49
C ASN A 146 1.72 -13.95 -23.43
N VAL A 147 0.47 -14.11 -23.87
CA VAL A 147 -0.78 -13.93 -23.11
C VAL A 147 -1.03 -14.97 -22.02
N ASP A 148 -0.36 -16.13 -22.06
CA ASP A 148 -0.59 -17.21 -21.08
C ASP A 148 -0.08 -16.87 -19.68
N ARG A 149 0.71 -15.80 -19.54
CA ARG A 149 1.32 -15.43 -18.27
C ARG A 149 0.26 -14.87 -17.30
N PRO A 150 0.12 -15.43 -16.08
CA PRO A 150 -0.92 -15.03 -15.11
C PRO A 150 -0.85 -13.58 -14.59
N TRP A 151 0.20 -12.82 -14.91
CA TRP A 151 0.28 -11.41 -14.55
C TRP A 151 -0.43 -10.51 -15.55
N ILE A 152 -0.57 -10.92 -16.82
CA ILE A 152 -1.23 -10.12 -17.87
C ILE A 152 -2.70 -9.93 -17.54
N LEU A 153 -3.42 -11.02 -17.23
CA LEU A 153 -4.81 -10.96 -16.79
C LEU A 153 -5.01 -10.09 -15.55
N ARG A 154 -4.03 -10.06 -14.63
CA ARG A 154 -4.08 -9.19 -13.45
C ARG A 154 -3.84 -7.72 -13.78
N VAL A 155 -3.03 -7.41 -14.80
CA VAL A 155 -2.83 -6.04 -15.26
C VAL A 155 -4.03 -5.57 -16.06
N LEU A 156 -4.56 -6.40 -16.97
CA LEU A 156 -5.83 -6.13 -17.66
C LEU A 156 -6.97 -5.92 -16.68
N GLU A 157 -7.13 -6.77 -15.66
CA GLU A 157 -8.16 -6.59 -14.63
C GLU A 157 -7.95 -5.29 -13.84
N LYS A 158 -6.70 -4.95 -13.51
CA LYS A 158 -6.37 -3.72 -12.75
C LYS A 158 -6.58 -2.45 -13.56
N HIS A 159 -6.41 -2.53 -14.88
CA HIS A 159 -6.50 -1.40 -15.81
C HIS A 159 -7.67 -1.58 -16.78
N GLU A 160 -8.71 -2.31 -16.34
CA GLU A 160 -10.02 -2.43 -17.00
C GLU A 160 -9.98 -2.82 -18.49
N GLY A 161 -8.95 -3.58 -18.88
CA GLY A 161 -8.76 -4.03 -20.25
C GLY A 161 -7.91 -3.10 -21.12
N ASP A 162 -7.28 -2.06 -20.57
CA ASP A 162 -6.39 -1.18 -21.33
C ASP A 162 -5.14 -1.95 -21.84
N VAL A 163 -5.16 -2.24 -23.14
CA VAL A 163 -4.10 -2.94 -23.87
C VAL A 163 -2.81 -2.10 -23.92
N ASN A 164 -2.93 -0.78 -24.11
CA ASN A 164 -1.80 0.13 -24.19
C ASN A 164 -1.03 0.16 -22.87
N LYS A 165 -1.74 0.14 -21.73
CA LYS A 165 -1.08 0.07 -20.42
C LYS A 165 -0.31 -1.23 -20.22
N VAL A 166 -0.86 -2.35 -20.69
CA VAL A 166 -0.16 -3.65 -20.61
C VAL A 166 1.10 -3.64 -21.47
N ILE A 167 1.02 -3.08 -22.69
CA ILE A 167 2.16 -2.91 -23.59
C ILE A 167 3.20 -1.99 -22.94
N GLU A 168 2.81 -0.83 -22.41
CA GLU A 168 3.70 0.11 -21.71
C GLU A 168 4.41 -0.58 -20.52
N MET A 169 3.68 -1.31 -19.69
CA MET A 169 4.26 -2.04 -18.56
C MET A 169 5.23 -3.13 -19.02
N LYS A 170 4.95 -3.79 -20.14
CA LYS A 170 5.82 -4.78 -20.76
C LYS A 170 7.10 -4.12 -21.28
N SER A 171 6.99 -3.00 -21.99
CA SER A 171 8.11 -2.19 -22.49
C SER A 171 9.01 -1.69 -21.36
N ARG A 172 8.43 -1.12 -20.29
CA ARG A 172 9.19 -0.74 -19.08
C ARG A 172 9.91 -1.94 -18.45
N CYS A 173 9.33 -3.13 -18.50
CA CYS A 173 9.98 -4.34 -17.98
C CYS A 173 11.14 -4.80 -18.87
N THR A 174 11.01 -4.71 -20.20
CA THR A 174 12.08 -5.02 -21.15
C THR A 174 13.20 -3.99 -21.09
N GLU A 175 12.89 -2.69 -21.03
CA GLU A 175 13.87 -1.60 -20.82
C GLU A 175 14.65 -1.80 -19.53
N ARG A 176 13.97 -2.08 -18.41
CA ARG A 176 14.65 -2.39 -17.15
C ARG A 176 15.59 -3.57 -17.31
N LYS A 177 15.17 -4.63 -18.00
CA LYS A 177 16.04 -5.79 -18.26
C LYS A 177 17.24 -5.44 -19.14
N ALA A 178 17.04 -4.63 -20.19
CA ALA A 178 18.10 -4.16 -21.06
C ALA A 178 19.10 -3.30 -20.27
N LYS A 179 18.62 -2.32 -19.50
CA LYS A 179 19.45 -1.52 -18.58
C LYS A 179 20.21 -2.41 -17.61
N PHE A 180 19.59 -3.45 -17.06
CA PHE A 180 20.30 -4.40 -16.19
C PHE A 180 21.37 -5.20 -16.92
N ALA A 181 21.14 -5.60 -18.18
CA ALA A 181 22.13 -6.30 -18.99
C ALA A 181 23.30 -5.36 -19.33
N GLU A 182 23.02 -4.11 -19.68
CA GLU A 182 24.02 -3.07 -19.93
C GLU A 182 24.87 -2.81 -18.69
N LEU A 183 24.27 -2.62 -17.52
CA LEU A 183 25.00 -2.48 -16.25
C LEU A 183 25.85 -3.70 -15.93
N TYR A 184 25.36 -4.90 -16.27
CA TYR A 184 26.12 -6.13 -16.07
C TYR A 184 27.36 -6.20 -16.95
N THR A 185 27.24 -5.77 -18.22
CA THR A 185 28.37 -5.65 -19.14
C THR A 185 29.33 -4.54 -18.71
N LYS A 186 28.81 -3.36 -18.34
CA LYS A 186 29.57 -2.18 -17.90
C LYS A 186 30.46 -2.49 -16.68
N TYR A 187 29.94 -3.27 -15.74
CA TYR A 187 30.65 -3.62 -14.50
C TYR A 187 31.12 -5.08 -14.44
N ALA A 188 31.34 -5.72 -15.58
CA ALA A 188 31.71 -7.15 -15.63
C ALA A 188 32.99 -7.46 -14.84
N ASN A 189 34.01 -6.61 -14.94
CA ASN A 189 35.29 -6.79 -14.26
C ASN A 189 35.17 -6.64 -12.73
N GLN A 190 34.42 -5.65 -12.25
CA GLN A 190 34.18 -5.43 -10.82
C GLN A 190 33.34 -6.56 -10.22
N ILE A 191 32.37 -7.08 -10.97
CA ILE A 191 31.59 -8.25 -10.56
C ILE A 191 32.51 -9.47 -10.47
N ALA A 192 33.40 -9.70 -11.44
CA ALA A 192 34.36 -10.79 -11.40
C ALA A 192 35.35 -10.66 -10.24
N GLN A 193 35.82 -9.44 -9.94
CA GLN A 193 36.67 -9.18 -8.78
C GLN A 193 35.96 -9.47 -7.46
N LEU A 194 34.71 -9.01 -7.29
CA LEU A 194 33.91 -9.34 -6.12
C LEU A 194 33.62 -10.85 -6.00
N GLU A 195 33.43 -11.55 -7.12
CA GLU A 195 33.28 -13.01 -7.13
C GLU A 195 34.59 -13.73 -6.75
N ALA A 196 35.75 -13.21 -7.17
CA ALA A 196 37.07 -13.74 -6.80
C ALA A 196 37.41 -13.52 -5.31
N GLU A 197 36.92 -12.42 -4.73
CA GLU A 197 37.03 -12.12 -3.30
C GLU A 197 35.97 -12.84 -2.44
N ASP A 198 35.24 -13.80 -3.01
CA ASP A 198 34.18 -14.59 -2.36
C ASP A 198 32.99 -13.74 -1.84
N PHE A 199 32.85 -12.51 -2.35
CA PHE A 199 31.80 -11.57 -1.96
C PHE A 199 30.49 -11.82 -2.75
N SER A 200 29.73 -12.85 -2.36
CA SER A 200 28.54 -13.28 -3.11
C SER A 200 27.23 -12.62 -2.64
N ILE A 201 26.74 -11.62 -3.40
CA ILE A 201 25.33 -11.18 -3.32
C ILE A 201 24.46 -12.09 -4.19
N LYS A 202 23.58 -12.90 -3.57
CA LYS A 202 22.70 -13.87 -4.26
C LYS A 202 21.91 -13.33 -5.46
N ASN A 203 21.62 -12.03 -5.50
CA ASN A 203 20.90 -11.41 -6.60
C ASN A 203 21.83 -10.45 -7.35
N LYS A 204 22.37 -10.92 -8.48
CA LYS A 204 23.29 -10.17 -9.35
C LYS A 204 22.74 -8.81 -9.82
N ARG A 205 21.42 -8.64 -9.91
CA ARG A 205 20.81 -7.34 -10.26
C ARG A 205 20.98 -6.29 -9.17
N ILE A 206 20.92 -6.71 -7.90
CA ILE A 206 21.14 -5.79 -6.78
C ILE A 206 22.61 -5.35 -6.78
N LEU A 207 23.52 -6.28 -7.06
CA LEU A 207 24.95 -5.98 -7.16
C LEU A 207 25.23 -4.95 -8.26
N ALA A 208 24.74 -5.18 -9.49
CA ALA A 208 24.89 -4.22 -10.59
C ALA A 208 24.30 -2.83 -10.27
N CYS A 209 23.16 -2.76 -9.56
CA CYS A 209 22.60 -1.49 -9.09
C CYS A 209 23.44 -0.80 -8.00
N LEU A 210 24.10 -1.57 -7.14
CA LEU A 210 24.97 -1.00 -6.11
C LEU A 210 26.23 -0.43 -6.74
N LEU A 211 26.82 -1.15 -7.70
CA LEU A 211 27.97 -0.68 -8.48
C LEU A 211 27.63 0.60 -9.27
N GLU A 212 26.47 0.67 -9.92
CA GLU A 212 26.05 1.92 -10.59
C GLU A 212 25.91 3.08 -9.60
N LYS A 213 25.41 2.84 -8.38
CA LYS A 213 25.26 3.90 -7.36
C LYS A 213 26.59 4.36 -6.75
N SER A 214 27.58 3.48 -6.70
CA SER A 214 28.92 3.80 -6.21
C SER A 214 29.89 4.16 -7.34
N ASN A 215 29.39 4.39 -8.55
CA ASN A 215 30.21 4.64 -9.74
C ASN A 215 31.28 3.57 -10.00
N GLY A 216 31.00 2.32 -9.62
CA GLY A 216 31.91 1.17 -9.78
C GLY A 216 32.91 0.98 -8.65
N ASP A 217 32.87 1.79 -7.59
CA ASP A 217 33.73 1.62 -6.41
C ASP A 217 33.32 0.36 -5.62
N ILE A 218 34.24 -0.59 -5.56
CA ILE A 218 34.05 -1.92 -4.96
C ILE A 218 33.96 -1.84 -3.43
N ASP A 219 34.76 -0.98 -2.80
CA ASP A 219 34.83 -0.90 -1.33
C ASP A 219 33.57 -0.24 -0.76
N VAL A 220 33.04 0.76 -1.45
CA VAL A 220 31.74 1.36 -1.13
C VAL A 220 30.61 0.33 -1.27
N VAL A 221 30.65 -0.54 -2.30
CA VAL A 221 29.66 -1.62 -2.44
C VAL A 221 29.73 -2.62 -1.31
N LYS A 222 30.94 -3.02 -0.89
CA LYS A 222 31.14 -3.90 0.28
C LYS A 222 30.54 -3.27 1.54
N GLN A 223 30.81 -1.99 1.78
CA GLN A 223 30.26 -1.24 2.93
C GLN A 223 28.72 -1.24 2.91
N PHE A 224 28.09 -0.92 1.77
CA PHE A 224 26.64 -0.92 1.65
C PHE A 224 26.01 -2.30 1.86
N ALA A 225 26.66 -3.34 1.32
CA ALA A 225 26.18 -4.70 1.48
C ALA A 225 26.31 -5.18 2.93
N GLN A 226 27.38 -4.82 3.65
CA GLN A 226 27.54 -5.08 5.07
C GLN A 226 26.49 -4.34 5.92
N GLU A 227 26.28 -3.04 5.69
CA GLU A 227 25.25 -2.26 6.38
C GLU A 227 23.85 -2.87 6.19
N ARG A 228 23.57 -3.36 4.96
CA ARG A 228 22.31 -4.02 4.64
C ARG A 228 22.17 -5.38 5.34
N GLN A 229 23.25 -6.15 5.46
CA GLN A 229 23.26 -7.39 6.21
C GLN A 229 23.03 -7.14 7.71
N GLU A 230 23.69 -6.14 8.30
CA GLU A 230 23.50 -5.74 9.69
C GLU A 230 22.06 -5.28 9.96
N LYS A 231 21.48 -4.43 9.11
CA LYS A 231 20.06 -4.03 9.24
C LYS A 231 19.13 -5.24 9.18
N HIS A 232 19.42 -6.20 8.32
CA HIS A 232 18.62 -7.43 8.23
C HIS A 232 18.81 -8.34 9.45
N LEU A 233 20.03 -8.46 9.98
CA LEU A 233 20.34 -9.17 11.22
C LEU A 233 19.65 -8.51 12.41
N LYS A 234 19.75 -7.19 12.59
CA LYS A 234 19.02 -6.42 13.61
C LYS A 234 17.51 -6.67 13.51
N ARG A 235 16.92 -6.65 12.30
CA ARG A 235 15.49 -6.97 12.10
C ARG A 235 15.17 -8.42 12.48
N LYS A 236 16.04 -9.38 12.13
CA LYS A 236 15.88 -10.78 12.51
C LYS A 236 16.01 -10.95 14.02
N GLU A 237 16.96 -10.27 14.65
CA GLU A 237 17.20 -10.29 16.09
C GLU A 237 16.04 -9.64 16.83
N CYS A 238 15.48 -8.52 16.38
CA CYS A 238 14.23 -7.97 16.94
C CYS A 238 13.10 -8.98 16.83
N ARG A 239 12.92 -9.62 15.67
CA ARG A 239 11.92 -10.68 15.49
C ARG A 239 12.22 -11.89 16.38
N HIS A 240 13.48 -12.23 16.61
CA HIS A 240 13.87 -13.37 17.40
C HIS A 240 13.79 -13.09 18.90
N LYS A 241 14.17 -11.89 19.35
CA LYS A 241 13.92 -11.36 20.70
C LYS A 241 12.43 -11.37 20.98
N HIS A 242 11.58 -10.90 20.08
CA HIS A 242 10.12 -11.01 20.22
C HIS A 242 9.60 -12.46 20.16
N ARG A 243 10.34 -13.39 19.56
CA ARG A 243 9.96 -14.81 19.46
C ARG A 243 10.51 -15.68 20.59
N ASN A 244 11.66 -15.33 21.17
CA ASN A 244 12.42 -16.09 22.18
C ASN A 244 12.29 -15.50 23.59
N THR A 245 11.75 -14.28 23.75
CA THR A 245 11.15 -13.87 25.04
C THR A 245 9.84 -14.61 25.33
N SER A 246 9.51 -15.63 24.54
CA SER A 246 8.69 -16.76 24.98
C SER A 246 9.63 -17.86 25.53
N PRO A 247 9.68 -18.08 26.86
CA PRO A 247 10.68 -18.94 27.46
C PRO A 247 10.45 -20.41 27.09
N THR A 248 11.47 -21.02 26.50
CA THR A 248 11.58 -22.47 26.33
C THR A 248 12.21 -23.03 27.60
N ILE A 249 11.39 -23.45 28.57
CA ILE A 249 11.86 -24.24 29.72
C ILE A 249 12.41 -25.56 29.18
N THR A 250 13.69 -25.81 29.43
CA THR A 250 14.35 -27.09 29.34
C THR A 250 13.85 -27.94 30.51
N THR A 251 12.93 -28.87 30.24
CA THR A 251 12.58 -29.94 31.16
C THR A 251 13.68 -30.99 31.10
N GLN A 252 14.44 -31.15 32.19
CA GLN A 252 14.96 -32.46 32.55
C GLN A 252 13.80 -33.33 33.05
N GLU A 253 13.90 -34.61 32.73
CA GLU A 253 12.87 -35.63 32.78
C GLU A 253 12.43 -35.97 34.20
N GLY A 254 11.14 -36.26 34.36
CA GLY A 254 10.58 -36.79 35.60
C GLY A 254 9.08 -36.57 35.73
N ASN A 255 8.31 -37.41 35.03
CA ASN A 255 6.97 -37.89 35.38
C ASN A 255 5.99 -36.96 36.14
N GLU A 256 4.97 -36.49 35.40
CA GLU A 256 3.53 -36.68 35.65
C GLU A 256 2.68 -35.46 35.25
N SER A 257 1.71 -35.70 34.37
CA SER A 257 0.45 -34.96 34.19
C SER A 257 0.49 -33.42 34.09
N GLY A 258 1.31 -32.86 33.17
CA GLY A 258 1.40 -31.42 32.95
C GLY A 258 0.58 -30.90 31.77
N SER A 259 -0.66 -30.47 32.02
CA SER A 259 -1.45 -29.57 31.15
C SER A 259 -0.56 -28.48 30.51
N THR A 260 -0.64 -28.30 29.19
CA THR A 260 0.04 -27.23 28.43
C THR A 260 -0.61 -25.86 28.69
N CYS A 261 -0.69 -25.51 29.98
CA CYS A 261 -0.99 -24.19 30.46
C CYS A 261 0.13 -23.27 29.96
N ARG A 262 -0.24 -22.15 29.32
CA ARG A 262 0.68 -21.10 28.90
C ARG A 262 1.65 -20.83 30.05
N LYS A 263 2.93 -21.18 29.90
CA LYS A 263 3.97 -20.98 30.92
C LYS A 263 3.81 -19.58 31.49
N ARG A 264 3.31 -19.54 32.73
CA ARG A 264 3.24 -18.32 33.52
C ARG A 264 4.69 -17.83 33.55
N HIS A 265 4.90 -16.52 33.32
CA HIS A 265 6.23 -16.03 33.66
C HIS A 265 6.26 -16.12 35.18
N ASP A 266 7.26 -16.82 35.69
CA ASP A 266 7.51 -16.89 37.11
C ASP A 266 7.97 -15.48 37.50
N PHE A 267 7.05 -14.75 38.13
CA PHE A 267 7.36 -13.52 38.82
C PHE A 267 8.29 -13.90 39.97
N SER A 268 9.36 -13.14 40.19
CA SER A 268 10.15 -13.32 41.40
C SER A 268 9.25 -13.12 42.64
N SER A 269 9.69 -13.60 43.80
CA SER A 269 8.96 -13.34 45.05
C SER A 269 8.76 -11.83 45.26
N ASP A 270 9.77 -11.04 44.93
CA ASP A 270 9.74 -9.58 45.02
C ASP A 270 8.76 -8.97 44.01
N ASP A 271 8.71 -9.49 42.78
CA ASP A 271 7.74 -9.07 41.77
C ASP A 271 6.30 -9.33 42.21
N LEU A 272 6.04 -10.47 42.85
CA LEU A 272 4.71 -10.79 43.37
C LEU A 272 4.32 -9.83 44.50
N GLU A 273 5.26 -9.49 45.38
CA GLU A 273 5.01 -8.55 46.47
C GLU A 273 4.82 -7.12 45.94
N ASN A 274 5.64 -6.70 44.98
CA ASN A 274 5.49 -5.42 44.29
C ASN A 274 4.15 -5.33 43.54
N LEU A 275 3.73 -6.41 42.88
CA LEU A 275 2.40 -6.48 42.25
C LEU A 275 1.25 -6.37 43.25
N LYS A 276 1.38 -6.96 44.45
CA LYS A 276 0.38 -6.79 45.51
C LYS A 276 0.32 -5.33 45.96
N LYS A 277 1.46 -4.70 46.25
CA LYS A 277 1.55 -3.29 46.64
C LYS A 277 0.94 -2.38 45.57
N LEU A 278 1.28 -2.59 44.29
CA LEU A 278 0.73 -1.85 43.17
C LEU A 278 -0.78 -2.06 43.01
N ARG A 279 -1.28 -3.28 43.24
CA ARG A 279 -2.72 -3.57 43.18
C ARG A 279 -3.49 -2.92 44.33
N LEU A 280 -2.93 -2.92 45.55
CA LEU A 280 -3.48 -2.18 46.69
C LEU A 280 -3.51 -0.67 46.42
N ALA A 281 -2.52 -0.17 45.69
CA ALA A 281 -2.45 1.20 45.21
C ALA A 281 -3.36 1.47 43.97
N GLY A 282 -4.27 0.57 43.60
CA GLY A 282 -5.22 0.76 42.49
C GLY A 282 -4.62 0.64 41.08
N VAL A 283 -3.38 0.16 40.93
CA VAL A 283 -2.77 -0.12 39.62
C VAL A 283 -3.22 -1.50 39.14
N HIS A 284 -4.17 -1.51 38.21
CA HIS A 284 -4.67 -2.73 37.58
C HIS A 284 -4.13 -2.91 36.15
N GLY A 285 -3.97 -4.16 35.71
CA GLY A 285 -3.57 -4.46 34.33
C GLY A 285 -2.88 -5.80 34.18
N ASN A 286 -2.29 -6.02 33.01
CA ASN A 286 -1.44 -7.19 32.80
C ASN A 286 -0.21 -7.08 33.72
N PRO A 287 0.03 -8.04 34.64
CA PRO A 287 1.08 -7.93 35.65
C PRO A 287 2.46 -7.64 35.09
N ARG A 288 2.81 -8.17 33.91
CA ARG A 288 4.10 -7.91 33.27
C ARG A 288 4.28 -6.47 32.84
N ARG A 289 3.21 -5.84 32.33
CA ARG A 289 3.27 -4.45 31.86
C ARG A 289 3.33 -3.48 33.03
N VAL A 290 2.66 -3.85 34.13
CA VAL A 290 2.70 -3.12 35.40
C VAL A 290 4.11 -3.16 35.97
N LEU A 291 4.70 -4.36 36.14
CA LEU A 291 6.08 -4.52 36.62
C LEU A 291 7.14 -3.88 35.72
N ALA A 292 7.03 -4.02 34.39
CA ALA A 292 7.96 -3.34 33.49
C ALA A 292 7.89 -1.81 33.65
N THR A 293 6.68 -1.25 33.80
CA THR A 293 6.53 0.20 34.06
C THR A 293 7.04 0.58 35.45
N PHE A 294 6.89 -0.31 36.43
CA PHE A 294 7.37 -0.14 37.80
C PHE A 294 8.91 -0.08 37.85
N HIS A 295 9.60 -1.02 37.21
CA HIS A 295 11.06 -1.00 37.13
C HIS A 295 11.57 0.19 36.29
N GLU A 296 10.87 0.58 35.22
CA GLU A 296 11.19 1.82 34.48
C GLU A 296 11.01 3.10 35.34
N CYS A 297 10.26 3.01 36.43
CA CYS A 297 10.01 4.10 37.38
C CYS A 297 10.85 3.93 38.66
N ASN A 298 11.96 3.19 38.58
CA ASN A 298 12.88 2.93 39.70
C ASN A 298 12.16 2.41 40.95
N ASP A 299 11.21 1.49 40.76
CA ASP A 299 10.43 0.84 41.82
C ASP A 299 9.58 1.80 42.69
N SER A 300 9.27 2.99 42.17
CA SER A 300 8.34 3.93 42.80
C SER A 300 6.88 3.63 42.44
N ILE A 301 6.06 3.39 43.45
CA ILE A 301 4.61 3.12 43.29
C ILE A 301 3.88 4.35 42.73
N GLU A 302 4.17 5.54 43.26
CA GLU A 302 3.52 6.80 42.85
C GLU A 302 3.82 7.16 41.39
N LEU A 303 5.10 7.08 40.99
CA LEU A 303 5.48 7.33 39.59
C LEU A 303 4.82 6.32 38.64
N THR A 304 4.68 5.06 39.09
CA THR A 304 4.02 4.01 38.33
C THR A 304 2.52 4.27 38.17
N GLN A 305 1.83 4.73 39.21
CA GLN A 305 0.43 5.14 39.16
C GLN A 305 0.24 6.27 38.15
N THR A 306 0.99 7.36 38.28
CA THR A 306 0.90 8.54 37.40
C THR A 306 1.13 8.16 35.94
N ARG A 307 2.19 7.38 35.67
CA ARG A 307 2.52 6.94 34.31
C ARG A 307 1.50 5.97 33.73
N MET A 308 0.89 5.13 34.55
CA MET A 308 -0.19 4.23 34.12
C MET A 308 -1.49 4.99 33.83
N GLN A 309 -1.84 5.99 34.64
CA GLN A 309 -2.97 6.89 34.40
C GLN A 309 -2.77 7.72 33.13
N GLU A 310 -1.59 8.29 32.92
CA GLU A 310 -1.23 9.03 31.71
C GLU A 310 -1.32 8.13 30.46
N LYS A 311 -0.74 6.92 30.53
CA LYS A 311 -0.87 5.92 29.45
C LYS A 311 -2.33 5.53 29.20
N LYS A 312 -3.17 5.44 30.24
CA LYS A 312 -4.61 5.16 30.12
C LYS A 312 -5.33 6.33 29.45
N HIS A 313 -5.08 7.57 29.88
CA HIS A 313 -5.67 8.76 29.32
C HIS A 313 -5.29 8.94 27.84
N LYS A 314 -3.99 8.79 27.49
CA LYS A 314 -3.51 8.78 26.10
C LYS A 314 -4.20 7.73 25.24
N ARG A 315 -4.45 6.53 25.77
CA ARG A 315 -5.19 5.48 25.04
C ARG A 315 -6.67 5.78 24.90
N CYS A 316 -7.30 6.38 25.91
CA CYS A 316 -8.69 6.81 25.86
C CYS A 316 -8.85 7.88 24.78
N HIS A 317 -8.02 8.92 24.84
CA HIS A 317 -7.95 9.96 23.83
C HIS A 317 -7.72 9.39 22.42
N HIS A 318 -6.75 8.49 22.24
CA HIS A 318 -6.50 7.87 20.93
C HIS A 318 -7.66 6.98 20.45
N ARG A 319 -8.44 6.42 21.37
CA ARG A 319 -9.63 5.62 21.04
C ARG A 319 -10.79 6.52 20.63
N GLU A 320 -11.00 7.61 21.35
CA GLU A 320 -11.99 8.65 21.03
C GLU A 320 -11.65 9.31 19.70
N GLU A 321 -10.39 9.66 19.47
CA GLU A 321 -9.88 10.19 18.20
C GLU A 321 -10.05 9.19 17.04
N ARG A 322 -9.83 7.89 17.28
CA ARG A 322 -10.12 6.87 16.26
C ARG A 322 -11.60 6.68 15.98
N ALA A 323 -12.44 6.78 17.01
CA ALA A 323 -13.89 6.68 16.87
C ALA A 323 -14.41 7.88 16.07
N SER A 324 -14.00 9.09 16.43
CA SER A 324 -14.37 10.31 15.68
C SER A 324 -13.88 10.26 14.24
N VAL A 325 -12.67 9.75 13.97
CA VAL A 325 -12.17 9.59 12.60
C VAL A 325 -13.03 8.63 11.76
N ALA A 326 -13.59 7.59 12.38
CA ALA A 326 -14.51 6.68 11.67
C ALA A 326 -15.84 7.39 11.36
N ASP A 327 -16.37 8.16 12.31
CA ASP A 327 -17.60 8.93 12.13
C ASP A 327 -17.44 9.99 11.04
N ILE A 328 -16.30 10.69 11.01
CA ILE A 328 -15.96 11.66 9.95
C ILE A 328 -15.93 10.99 8.58
N HIS A 329 -15.40 9.77 8.48
CA HIS A 329 -15.36 9.10 7.17
C HIS A 329 -16.77 8.92 6.59
N ASN A 330 -17.77 8.75 7.45
CA ASN A 330 -19.17 8.67 7.08
C ASN A 330 -19.82 10.06 6.91
N ALA A 331 -19.28 11.09 7.56
CA ALA A 331 -19.75 12.48 7.46
C ALA A 331 -19.41 13.14 6.11
N TYR A 332 -18.36 12.69 5.43
CA TYR A 332 -18.05 13.18 4.09
C TYR A 332 -19.18 12.87 3.11
N ILE A 333 -19.65 13.91 2.43
CA ILE A 333 -20.59 13.77 1.32
C ILE A 333 -19.93 12.95 0.21
N LYS A 334 -20.65 11.91 -0.22
CA LYS A 334 -20.28 11.09 -1.37
C LYS A 334 -21.03 11.63 -2.58
N ILE A 335 -20.28 12.18 -3.53
CA ILE A 335 -20.81 12.69 -4.78
C ILE A 335 -20.53 11.62 -5.83
N ASN A 336 -21.56 10.89 -6.25
CA ASN A 336 -21.49 9.86 -7.28
C ASN A 336 -22.15 10.33 -8.58
N GLN A 337 -23.12 11.25 -8.48
CA GLN A 337 -23.85 11.86 -9.59
C GLN A 337 -23.81 13.38 -9.47
N ARG A 338 -24.13 14.08 -10.57
CA ARG A 338 -24.19 15.55 -10.60
C ARG A 338 -25.23 16.09 -9.61
N GLU A 339 -26.33 15.37 -9.46
CA GLU A 339 -27.46 15.73 -8.61
C GLU A 339 -27.21 15.51 -7.11
N ASP A 340 -26.12 14.81 -6.75
CA ASP A 340 -25.74 14.59 -5.35
C ASP A 340 -25.18 15.87 -4.68
N TRP A 341 -24.90 16.91 -5.47
CA TRP A 341 -24.48 18.20 -4.92
C TRP A 341 -25.66 18.89 -4.20
N PRO A 342 -25.51 19.34 -2.93
CA PRO A 342 -26.59 20.00 -2.22
C PRO A 342 -27.02 21.30 -2.90
N ARG A 343 -28.32 21.58 -2.98
CA ARG A 343 -28.87 22.72 -3.74
C ARG A 343 -28.72 24.07 -3.04
N ASP A 344 -28.77 24.09 -1.71
CA ASP A 344 -28.84 25.32 -0.92
C ASP A 344 -27.46 25.74 -0.38
N ILE A 345 -26.42 25.66 -1.22
CA ILE A 345 -25.05 26.00 -0.84
C ILE A 345 -24.76 27.47 -1.12
N GLU A 346 -24.39 28.21 -0.08
CA GLU A 346 -24.08 29.65 -0.17
C GLU A 346 -22.57 29.90 -0.27
N GLN A 347 -21.78 28.99 0.29
CA GLN A 347 -20.34 29.17 0.48
C GLN A 347 -19.60 27.85 0.26
N VAL A 348 -18.50 27.90 -0.48
CA VAL A 348 -17.54 26.80 -0.63
C VAL A 348 -16.14 27.28 -0.28
N TYR A 349 -15.47 26.54 0.61
CA TYR A 349 -14.05 26.72 0.90
C TYR A 349 -13.22 25.55 0.39
N LEU A 350 -12.18 25.84 -0.38
CA LEU A 350 -11.23 24.87 -0.92
C LEU A 350 -9.91 24.98 -0.14
N ASP A 351 -9.50 23.90 0.54
CA ASP A 351 -8.18 23.78 1.16
C ASP A 351 -7.12 23.52 0.08
N GLY A 352 -6.59 24.59 -0.49
CA GLY A 352 -5.73 24.58 -1.66
C GLY A 352 -4.48 23.73 -1.50
N ASN A 353 -3.86 23.72 -0.31
CA ASN A 353 -2.71 22.87 -0.02
C ASN A 353 -3.05 21.39 -0.14
N ASN A 354 -4.22 21.00 0.34
CA ASN A 354 -4.68 19.63 0.23
C ASN A 354 -4.99 19.25 -1.22
N MET A 355 -5.61 20.17 -1.97
CA MET A 355 -5.94 19.99 -3.39
C MET A 355 -4.72 19.66 -4.25
N MET A 356 -3.55 20.29 -3.98
CA MET A 356 -2.32 20.09 -4.76
C MET A 356 -1.83 18.64 -4.83
N PHE A 357 -2.10 17.84 -3.80
CA PHE A 357 -1.55 16.48 -3.68
C PHE A 357 -2.54 15.38 -4.04
N VAL A 358 -3.75 15.71 -4.49
CA VAL A 358 -4.82 14.73 -4.71
C VAL A 358 -4.73 14.11 -6.10
N VAL A 359 -4.52 14.93 -7.13
CA VAL A 359 -4.39 14.48 -8.53
C VAL A 359 -2.91 14.36 -8.89
N ASP A 360 -2.53 13.29 -9.58
CA ASP A 360 -1.11 12.99 -9.86
C ASP A 360 -0.45 14.02 -10.82
N SER A 361 -1.19 14.63 -11.75
CA SER A 361 -0.72 15.76 -12.57
C SER A 361 -0.42 17.01 -11.73
N LEU A 362 -1.36 17.45 -10.89
CA LEU A 362 -1.16 18.57 -9.96
C LEU A 362 0.00 18.31 -8.99
N ARG A 363 0.08 17.09 -8.45
CA ARG A 363 1.18 16.68 -7.57
C ARG A 363 2.53 16.78 -8.29
N ARG A 364 2.62 16.35 -9.55
CA ARG A 364 3.85 16.45 -10.36
C ARG A 364 4.25 17.91 -10.58
N LEU A 365 3.30 18.80 -10.87
CA LEU A 365 3.56 20.24 -11.01
C LEU A 365 4.10 20.83 -9.71
N CYS A 366 3.47 20.52 -8.57
CA CYS A 366 3.92 20.99 -7.26
C CYS A 366 5.33 20.48 -6.92
N LEU A 367 5.61 19.18 -7.11
CA LEU A 367 6.93 18.58 -6.83
C LEU A 367 8.04 19.13 -7.73
N ASN A 368 7.72 19.59 -8.94
CA ASN A 368 8.66 20.24 -9.85
C ASN A 368 8.91 21.73 -9.50
N ARG A 369 8.55 22.16 -8.29
CA ARG A 369 8.64 23.55 -7.81
C ARG A 369 7.82 24.54 -8.65
N ALA A 370 6.84 24.07 -9.42
CA ALA A 370 5.90 24.89 -10.15
C ALA A 370 4.65 25.19 -9.32
N GLY A 371 4.84 25.61 -8.06
CA GLY A 371 3.76 25.90 -7.11
C GLY A 371 2.74 26.90 -7.68
N LYS A 372 3.22 28.01 -8.24
CA LYS A 372 2.38 29.04 -8.88
C LYS A 372 1.48 28.49 -9.99
N LYS A 373 2.04 27.62 -10.86
CA LYS A 373 1.27 26.98 -11.94
C LYS A 373 0.21 26.03 -11.39
N THR A 374 0.54 25.35 -10.29
CA THR A 374 -0.39 24.43 -9.61
C THR A 374 -1.54 25.21 -8.96
N GLU A 375 -1.23 26.30 -8.24
CA GLU A 375 -2.21 27.18 -7.61
C GLU A 375 -3.20 27.73 -8.63
N ARG A 376 -2.67 28.25 -9.75
CA ARG A 376 -3.46 28.79 -10.86
C ARG A 376 -4.35 27.73 -11.50
N ALA A 377 -3.80 26.56 -11.81
CA ALA A 377 -4.58 25.47 -12.43
C ALA A 377 -5.75 25.03 -11.54
N ILE A 378 -5.56 24.94 -10.22
CA ILE A 378 -6.66 24.63 -9.28
C ILE A 378 -7.70 25.76 -9.30
N GLY A 379 -7.26 27.02 -9.30
CA GLY A 379 -8.14 28.18 -9.36
C GLY A 379 -8.98 28.25 -10.65
N GLU A 380 -8.37 27.98 -11.80
CA GLU A 380 -9.06 27.94 -13.10
C GLU A 380 -10.09 26.81 -13.15
N ILE A 381 -9.75 25.61 -12.64
CA ILE A 381 -10.70 24.51 -12.52
C ILE A 381 -11.88 24.90 -11.60
N ALA A 382 -11.58 25.55 -10.47
CA ALA A 382 -12.61 25.99 -9.53
C ALA A 382 -13.51 27.08 -10.14
N ALA A 383 -12.93 28.01 -10.92
CA ALA A 383 -13.67 29.08 -11.59
C ALA A 383 -14.59 28.52 -12.68
N ALA A 384 -14.06 27.68 -13.57
CA ALA A 384 -14.86 27.01 -14.59
C ALA A 384 -15.99 26.19 -13.96
N TRP A 385 -15.70 25.46 -12.89
CA TRP A 385 -16.71 24.69 -12.16
C TRP A 385 -17.79 25.61 -11.56
N ASN A 386 -17.38 26.74 -10.96
CA ASN A 386 -18.32 27.68 -10.36
C ASN A 386 -19.19 28.42 -11.40
N GLN A 387 -18.66 28.67 -12.61
CA GLN A 387 -19.47 29.22 -13.71
C GLN A 387 -20.67 28.33 -14.06
N GLN A 388 -20.57 27.02 -13.86
CA GLN A 388 -21.66 26.06 -14.10
C GLN A 388 -22.56 25.84 -12.88
N MET A 389 -22.01 25.99 -11.67
CA MET A 389 -22.74 25.75 -10.42
C MET A 389 -23.40 27.01 -9.84
N HIS A 390 -22.93 28.19 -10.22
CA HIS A 390 -23.42 29.50 -9.76
C HIS A 390 -23.45 29.64 -8.23
N ILE A 391 -22.41 29.16 -7.54
CA ILE A 391 -22.31 29.31 -6.08
C ILE A 391 -21.87 30.74 -5.77
N PRO A 392 -22.60 31.47 -4.90
CA PRO A 392 -22.35 32.89 -4.65
C PRO A 392 -20.93 33.19 -4.17
N ASN A 393 -20.39 32.34 -3.29
CA ASN A 393 -19.09 32.57 -2.67
C ASN A 393 -18.24 31.30 -2.74
N VAL A 394 -17.21 31.32 -3.59
CA VAL A 394 -16.21 30.26 -3.65
C VAL A 394 -14.84 30.86 -3.33
N GLU A 395 -14.21 30.32 -2.28
CA GLU A 395 -12.92 30.83 -1.79
C GLU A 395 -11.90 29.69 -1.70
N LEU A 396 -10.75 29.90 -2.34
CA LEU A 396 -9.62 28.99 -2.40
C LEU A 396 -8.50 29.50 -1.48
N ILE A 397 -8.20 28.75 -0.44
CA ILE A 397 -7.30 29.18 0.64
C ILE A 397 -5.99 28.37 0.58
N TYR A 398 -4.86 29.07 0.62
CA TYR A 398 -3.52 28.48 0.68
C TYR A 398 -2.78 28.94 1.95
N ASP A 399 -1.76 28.18 2.38
CA ASP A 399 -0.92 28.60 3.52
C ASP A 399 -0.20 29.91 3.17
N SER A 400 0.38 29.95 1.98
CA SER A 400 1.00 31.11 1.37
C SER A 400 0.59 31.16 -0.11
N ALA A 401 -0.30 32.07 -0.48
CA ALA A 401 -0.69 32.24 -1.88
C ALA A 401 0.33 33.13 -2.60
N SER A 402 0.71 32.77 -3.83
CA SER A 402 1.91 33.33 -4.42
C SER A 402 1.74 34.59 -5.27
N GLN A 403 0.51 35.06 -5.56
CA GLN A 403 0.23 36.37 -6.22
C GLN A 403 -1.23 36.67 -6.66
N LEU A 404 -2.18 35.75 -6.48
CA LEU A 404 -3.53 35.91 -7.02
C LEU A 404 -4.53 36.17 -5.89
N ASP A 405 -5.22 37.31 -5.94
CA ASP A 405 -6.31 37.65 -5.01
C ASP A 405 -7.66 37.10 -5.50
N GLN A 406 -7.81 36.94 -6.82
CA GLN A 406 -9.04 36.46 -7.46
C GLN A 406 -8.73 35.81 -8.81
N ILE A 407 -9.45 34.74 -9.14
CA ILE A 407 -9.46 34.08 -10.45
C ILE A 407 -10.91 34.00 -10.89
N ASP A 408 -11.33 34.94 -11.73
CA ASP A 408 -12.70 35.05 -12.23
C ASP A 408 -13.75 35.04 -11.09
N THR A 409 -14.60 34.02 -10.98
CA THR A 409 -15.63 33.92 -9.94
C THR A 409 -15.14 33.36 -8.61
N VAL A 410 -13.84 33.02 -8.49
CA VAL A 410 -13.26 32.42 -7.29
C VAL A 410 -12.30 33.39 -6.61
N LYS A 411 -12.57 33.66 -5.33
CA LYS A 411 -11.66 34.42 -4.48
C LYS A 411 -10.49 33.54 -4.05
N VAL A 412 -9.27 34.05 -4.11
CA VAL A 412 -8.07 33.33 -3.67
C VAL A 412 -7.50 34.06 -2.45
N THR A 413 -7.16 33.33 -1.40
CA THR A 413 -6.72 33.97 -0.15
C THR A 413 -5.55 33.21 0.48
N SER A 414 -4.61 33.97 1.03
CA SER A 414 -3.47 33.47 1.78
C SER A 414 -3.79 33.48 3.28
N ALA A 415 -3.58 32.37 3.96
CA ALA A 415 -3.70 32.29 5.42
C ALA A 415 -2.63 33.15 6.11
N GLN A 416 -1.39 33.14 5.58
CA GLN A 416 -0.31 33.99 6.05
C GLN A 416 -0.45 35.43 5.52
N PRO A 417 -0.05 36.44 6.32
CA PRO A 417 0.68 36.32 7.59
C PRO A 417 -0.20 36.18 8.85
N THR A 418 -1.52 36.37 8.75
CA THR A 418 -2.43 36.43 9.90
C THR A 418 -2.54 35.11 10.65
N TYR A 419 -2.58 34.01 9.90
CA TYR A 419 -2.67 32.65 10.42
C TYR A 419 -1.42 31.87 10.05
N LYS A 420 -1.06 30.91 10.90
CA LYS A 420 0.10 30.06 10.64
C LYS A 420 -0.17 29.07 9.50
N THR A 421 -1.38 28.53 9.47
CA THR A 421 -1.84 27.53 8.49
C THR A 421 -3.24 27.83 8.00
N THR A 422 -3.60 27.23 6.86
CA THR A 422 -4.94 27.22 6.28
C THR A 422 -5.97 26.62 7.24
N ASP A 423 -5.58 25.59 7.98
CA ASP A 423 -6.42 24.94 9.00
C ASP A 423 -6.87 25.95 10.07
N ASP A 424 -5.93 26.75 10.58
CA ASP A 424 -6.21 27.77 11.62
C ASP A 424 -7.20 28.82 11.09
N MET A 425 -7.00 29.27 9.84
CA MET A 425 -7.87 30.24 9.19
C MET A 425 -9.29 29.68 8.97
N LEU A 426 -9.41 28.46 8.47
CA LEU A 426 -10.71 27.81 8.23
C LEU A 426 -11.48 27.61 9.54
N VAL A 427 -10.81 27.18 10.60
CA VAL A 427 -11.42 27.02 11.93
C VAL A 427 -11.87 28.36 12.50
N ASP A 428 -11.08 29.41 12.35
CA ASP A 428 -11.48 30.76 12.78
C ASP A 428 -12.73 31.23 12.02
N ILE A 429 -12.72 31.14 10.68
CA ILE A 429 -13.85 31.55 9.82
C ILE A 429 -15.16 30.90 10.27
N VAL A 430 -15.18 29.57 10.45
CA VAL A 430 -16.43 28.86 10.77
C VAL A 430 -16.92 29.11 12.20
N ARG A 431 -16.03 29.55 13.10
CA ARG A 431 -16.37 29.83 14.50
C ARG A 431 -16.91 31.23 14.73
N ARG A 432 -16.74 32.13 13.76
CA ARG A 432 -17.27 33.49 13.87
C ARG A 432 -18.79 33.46 14.06
N PRO A 433 -19.35 34.23 15.01
CA PRO A 433 -20.78 34.22 15.32
C PRO A 433 -21.66 34.43 14.08
N GLU A 434 -21.25 35.31 13.16
CA GLU A 434 -21.96 35.61 11.92
C GLU A 434 -22.04 34.44 10.92
N ASN A 435 -21.22 33.40 11.09
CA ASN A 435 -21.16 32.23 10.21
C ASN A 435 -21.85 31.00 10.79
N GLN A 436 -22.23 30.99 12.08
CA GLN A 436 -22.80 29.79 12.72
C GLN A 436 -24.05 29.26 12.03
N GLU A 437 -24.95 30.14 11.57
CA GLU A 437 -26.14 29.74 10.81
C GLU A 437 -25.81 29.35 9.37
N LYS A 438 -24.78 29.97 8.79
CA LYS A 438 -24.32 29.71 7.41
C LYS A 438 -23.58 28.39 7.29
N ASN A 439 -22.92 27.90 8.33
CA ASN A 439 -22.13 26.67 8.30
C ASN A 439 -22.92 25.46 7.76
N LYS A 440 -24.23 25.38 8.01
CA LYS A 440 -25.11 24.32 7.48
C LYS A 440 -25.22 24.34 5.94
N ARG A 441 -24.96 25.49 5.33
CA ARG A 441 -24.96 25.78 3.89
C ARG A 441 -23.54 26.04 3.36
N THR A 442 -22.53 25.74 4.16
CA THR A 442 -21.11 25.88 3.81
C THR A 442 -20.51 24.50 3.56
N ILE A 443 -19.91 24.32 2.37
CA ILE A 443 -19.09 23.14 2.06
C ILE A 443 -17.62 23.47 2.25
N ILE A 444 -16.89 22.60 2.94
CA ILE A 444 -15.43 22.67 3.03
C ILE A 444 -14.84 21.42 2.40
N ILE A 445 -13.89 21.65 1.49
CA ILE A 445 -13.21 20.61 0.74
C ILE A 445 -11.80 20.45 1.29
N THR A 446 -11.60 19.40 2.09
CA THR A 446 -10.30 19.01 2.66
C THR A 446 -10.20 17.50 2.80
N SER A 447 -8.97 16.96 2.83
CA SER A 447 -8.71 15.56 3.21
C SER A 447 -8.05 15.43 4.58
N ASP A 448 -7.71 16.56 5.23
CA ASP A 448 -7.17 16.54 6.58
C ASP A 448 -8.27 16.08 7.55
N ARG A 449 -7.94 15.03 8.30
CA ARG A 449 -8.90 14.39 9.20
C ARG A 449 -9.09 15.19 10.47
N ALA A 450 -8.03 15.77 11.01
CA ALA A 450 -8.08 16.54 12.24
C ALA A 450 -8.88 17.82 12.01
N LEU A 451 -8.61 18.54 10.91
CA LEU A 451 -9.40 19.70 10.50
C LEU A 451 -10.87 19.32 10.28
N ALA A 452 -11.14 18.23 9.56
CA ALA A 452 -12.51 17.75 9.33
C ALA A 452 -13.29 17.48 10.64
N VAL A 453 -12.66 16.96 11.70
CA VAL A 453 -13.32 16.81 13.02
C VAL A 453 -13.86 18.17 13.48
N LEU A 454 -13.01 19.19 13.42
CA LEU A 454 -13.31 20.51 13.95
C LEU A 454 -14.42 21.16 13.13
N LEU A 455 -14.31 21.15 11.82
CA LEU A 455 -15.30 21.75 10.91
C LEU A 455 -16.66 21.05 11.00
N GLN A 456 -16.69 19.73 11.15
CA GLN A 456 -17.94 18.99 11.34
C GLN A 456 -18.66 19.38 12.63
N ARG A 457 -17.91 19.63 13.72
CA ARG A 457 -18.50 20.07 15.00
C ARG A 457 -19.17 21.44 14.89
N GLU A 458 -18.64 22.31 14.04
CA GLU A 458 -19.22 23.62 13.75
C GLU A 458 -20.38 23.55 12.74
N GLY A 459 -20.78 22.35 12.30
CA GLY A 459 -21.94 22.10 11.44
C GLY A 459 -21.67 22.22 9.94
N CYS A 460 -20.41 22.28 9.51
CA CYS A 460 -20.05 22.37 8.09
C CYS A 460 -20.26 21.05 7.34
N LEU A 461 -20.59 21.16 6.06
CA LEU A 461 -20.63 20.03 5.14
C LEU A 461 -19.23 19.75 4.62
N LEU A 462 -18.84 18.47 4.58
CA LEU A 462 -17.48 18.07 4.22
C LEU A 462 -17.44 17.28 2.93
N VAL A 463 -16.56 17.66 2.02
CA VAL A 463 -16.31 16.94 0.76
C VAL A 463 -14.83 16.60 0.66
N LYS A 464 -14.50 15.39 0.23
CA LYS A 464 -13.08 15.06 -0.04
C LYS A 464 -12.65 15.71 -1.35
N PRO A 465 -11.43 16.26 -1.44
CA PRO A 465 -10.85 16.78 -2.68
C PRO A 465 -11.05 15.87 -3.89
N LYS A 466 -10.82 14.57 -3.72
CA LYS A 466 -11.01 13.58 -4.80
C LYS A 466 -12.45 13.54 -5.32
N ASN A 467 -13.43 13.63 -4.42
CA ASN A 467 -14.85 13.63 -4.80
C ASN A 467 -15.22 14.95 -5.46
N TRP A 468 -14.69 16.08 -4.98
CA TRP A 468 -14.89 17.38 -5.63
C TRP A 468 -14.32 17.39 -7.04
N PHE A 469 -13.08 16.93 -7.24
CA PHE A 469 -12.51 16.84 -8.59
C PHE A 469 -13.38 15.96 -9.50
N ALA A 470 -13.84 14.79 -9.01
CA ALA A 470 -14.74 13.92 -9.78
C ALA A 470 -16.01 14.67 -10.21
N HIS A 471 -16.59 15.44 -9.29
CA HIS A 471 -17.73 16.30 -9.59
C HIS A 471 -17.39 17.40 -10.60
N CYS A 472 -16.21 18.01 -10.55
CA CYS A 472 -15.78 18.98 -11.57
C CYS A 472 -15.76 18.34 -12.97
N VAL A 473 -15.28 17.11 -13.10
CA VAL A 473 -15.31 16.39 -14.39
C VAL A 473 -16.75 16.12 -14.84
N MET A 474 -17.65 15.76 -13.92
CA MET A 474 -19.08 15.59 -14.22
C MET A 474 -19.76 16.86 -14.74
N VAL A 475 -19.40 18.00 -14.16
CA VAL A 475 -20.02 19.29 -14.49
C VAL A 475 -19.41 19.91 -15.75
N LEU A 476 -18.09 19.86 -15.89
CA LEU A 476 -17.36 20.56 -16.97
C LEU A 476 -17.32 19.78 -18.27
N THR A 477 -17.40 18.45 -18.20
CA THR A 477 -17.29 17.58 -19.36
C THR A 477 -18.43 16.56 -19.40
N PRO A 478 -19.70 17.01 -19.48
CA PRO A 478 -20.84 16.10 -19.50
C PRO A 478 -20.78 15.14 -20.71
N ASP A 479 -20.22 15.60 -21.83
CA ASP A 479 -20.11 14.80 -23.06
C ASP A 479 -19.05 13.69 -22.96
N LEU A 480 -17.98 13.88 -22.17
CA LEU A 480 -16.98 12.83 -21.95
C LEU A 480 -17.55 11.63 -21.19
N ILE A 481 -18.56 11.85 -20.36
CA ILE A 481 -19.20 10.78 -19.57
C ILE A 481 -20.18 9.97 -20.42
N ASN A 482 -20.90 10.63 -21.34
CA ASN A 482 -21.91 9.99 -22.18
C ASN A 482 -21.31 9.13 -23.31
N ASN A 483 -20.03 9.29 -23.62
CA ASN A 483 -19.38 8.56 -24.72
C ASN A 483 -18.99 7.12 -24.35
N GLU A 484 -18.82 6.78 -23.06
CA GLU A 484 -18.59 5.40 -22.64
C GLU A 484 -19.86 4.53 -22.73
N GLU A 485 -21.06 5.11 -22.57
CA GLU A 485 -22.31 4.35 -22.70
C GLU A 485 -22.67 4.03 -24.16
N LYS A 486 -22.31 4.88 -25.14
CA LYS A 486 -22.67 4.68 -26.55
C LYS A 486 -21.80 3.68 -27.32
N THR A 487 -20.66 3.26 -26.77
CA THR A 487 -19.83 2.21 -27.39
C THR A 487 -20.14 0.80 -26.86
N GLY A 488 -21.12 0.67 -25.94
CA GLY A 488 -21.72 -0.59 -25.56
C GLY A 488 -22.57 -1.18 -26.67
N VAL A 489 -22.01 -2.13 -27.41
CA VAL A 489 -22.73 -3.02 -28.33
C VAL A 489 -23.99 -3.57 -27.64
N ILE A 490 -25.15 -3.28 -28.21
CA ILE A 490 -26.44 -3.83 -27.80
C ILE A 490 -26.36 -5.36 -27.92
N THR A 491 -26.28 -6.06 -26.79
CA THR A 491 -26.56 -7.50 -26.71
C THR A 491 -27.73 -7.69 -25.75
N ASP A 492 -28.79 -8.31 -26.25
CA ASP A 492 -30.12 -8.38 -25.67
C ASP A 492 -30.20 -9.05 -24.28
N ALA A 493 -31.12 -8.46 -23.48
CA ALA A 493 -31.98 -9.00 -22.43
C ALA A 493 -31.54 -10.25 -21.62
N SER A 494 -31.25 -10.04 -20.32
CA SER A 494 -32.19 -10.36 -19.22
C SER A 494 -31.53 -10.31 -17.82
N SER A 495 -32.23 -9.63 -16.89
CA SER A 495 -32.16 -9.72 -15.41
C SER A 495 -30.87 -9.29 -14.66
N SER A 496 -30.90 -8.05 -14.12
CA SER A 496 -30.51 -7.55 -12.76
C SER A 496 -29.28 -8.09 -11.97
N PRO A 497 -28.65 -7.33 -11.03
CA PRO A 497 -28.92 -5.96 -10.57
C PRO A 497 -27.72 -4.98 -10.68
N SER A 498 -28.06 -3.68 -10.75
CA SER A 498 -27.26 -2.51 -10.33
C SER A 498 -25.74 -2.72 -10.17
N THR A 499 -25.04 -2.82 -11.30
CA THR A 499 -23.58 -2.70 -11.29
C THR A 499 -23.27 -1.22 -11.10
N THR A 500 -22.73 -0.85 -9.94
CA THR A 500 -22.21 0.50 -9.71
C THR A 500 -21.05 0.70 -10.68
N VAL A 501 -21.31 1.36 -11.81
CA VAL A 501 -20.28 1.73 -12.78
C VAL A 501 -19.31 2.64 -12.06
N LYS A 502 -18.09 2.15 -11.81
CA LYS A 502 -17.01 3.00 -11.32
C LYS A 502 -16.50 3.78 -12.53
N THR A 503 -17.10 4.94 -12.77
CA THR A 503 -16.60 5.90 -13.74
C THR A 503 -15.19 6.31 -13.34
N HIS A 504 -14.20 5.90 -14.13
CA HIS A 504 -12.81 6.29 -13.94
C HIS A 504 -12.60 7.63 -14.66
N TYR A 505 -12.85 8.73 -13.96
CA TYR A 505 -12.59 10.07 -14.47
C TYR A 505 -11.10 10.26 -14.81
N ASN A 506 -10.79 10.54 -16.07
CA ASN A 506 -9.43 10.85 -16.52
C ASN A 506 -9.06 12.29 -16.13
N PHE A 507 -8.74 12.52 -14.86
CA PHE A 507 -8.39 13.84 -14.34
C PHE A 507 -7.19 14.48 -15.04
N ASP A 508 -6.27 13.67 -15.55
CA ASP A 508 -5.11 14.17 -16.27
C ASP A 508 -5.55 14.90 -17.55
N GLU A 509 -6.60 14.44 -18.22
CA GLU A 509 -7.15 15.07 -19.43
C GLU A 509 -7.77 16.44 -19.13
N LEU A 510 -8.54 16.58 -18.05
CA LEU A 510 -9.11 17.87 -17.66
C LEU A 510 -8.01 18.89 -17.28
N VAL A 511 -6.95 18.44 -16.61
CA VAL A 511 -5.78 19.29 -16.31
C VAL A 511 -5.03 19.64 -17.61
N HIS A 512 -4.87 18.70 -18.53
CA HIS A 512 -4.22 18.94 -19.82
C HIS A 512 -5.01 19.89 -20.72
N ILE A 513 -6.35 19.77 -20.78
CA ILE A 513 -7.20 20.67 -21.56
C ILE A 513 -7.06 22.10 -21.04
N ASN A 514 -7.14 22.31 -19.71
CA ASN A 514 -6.98 23.65 -19.15
C ASN A 514 -5.56 24.21 -19.36
N LEU A 515 -4.52 23.37 -19.21
CA LEU A 515 -3.14 23.79 -19.49
C LEU A 515 -2.93 24.13 -20.97
N ALA A 516 -3.54 23.39 -21.90
CA ALA A 516 -3.44 23.65 -23.33
C ALA A 516 -4.16 24.95 -23.72
N LEU A 517 -5.38 25.17 -23.21
CA LEU A 517 -6.10 26.43 -23.40
C LEU A 517 -5.32 27.63 -22.83
N TYR A 518 -4.55 27.40 -21.76
CA TYR A 518 -3.69 28.41 -21.18
C TYR A 518 -2.44 28.70 -22.04
N GLU A 519 -1.77 27.68 -22.58
CA GLU A 519 -0.64 27.86 -23.49
C GLU A 519 -1.09 28.61 -24.75
N GLU A 520 -2.25 28.26 -25.31
CA GLU A 520 -2.85 28.97 -26.44
C GLU A 520 -3.20 30.43 -26.11
N ALA A 521 -3.74 30.70 -24.91
CA ALA A 521 -4.03 32.06 -24.46
C ALA A 521 -2.76 32.91 -24.26
N ILE A 522 -1.66 32.30 -23.80
CA ILE A 522 -0.35 32.97 -23.72
C ILE A 522 0.14 33.32 -25.11
N ASP A 523 0.09 32.38 -26.05
CA ASP A 523 0.60 32.60 -27.41
C ASP A 523 -0.17 33.73 -28.09
N ILE A 524 -1.50 33.78 -27.94
CA ILE A 524 -2.34 34.91 -28.42
C ILE A 524 -1.94 36.24 -27.77
N GLN A 525 -1.63 36.25 -26.46
CA GLN A 525 -1.17 37.48 -25.79
C GLN A 525 0.21 37.92 -26.27
N LEU A 526 1.12 36.98 -26.53
CA LEU A 526 2.45 37.25 -27.06
C LEU A 526 2.38 37.79 -28.50
N ASP A 527 1.51 37.24 -29.33
CA ASP A 527 1.28 37.73 -30.70
C ASP A 527 0.71 39.15 -30.70
N ASN A 528 -0.26 39.44 -29.82
CA ASN A 528 -0.80 40.79 -29.66
C ASN A 528 0.26 41.78 -29.17
N LEU A 529 1.13 41.38 -28.22
CA LEU A 529 2.24 42.21 -27.77
C LEU A 529 3.26 42.43 -28.89
N SER A 530 3.59 41.39 -29.68
CA SER A 530 4.49 41.49 -30.83
C SER A 530 3.95 42.47 -31.86
N MET A 531 2.64 42.45 -32.15
CA MET A 531 2.00 43.43 -33.02
C MET A 531 2.08 44.87 -32.46
N ILE A 532 1.89 45.05 -31.14
CA ILE A 532 2.04 46.35 -30.50
C ILE A 532 3.48 46.87 -30.64
N TYR A 533 4.48 46.03 -30.38
CA TYR A 533 5.88 46.41 -30.55
C TYR A 533 6.24 46.73 -32.00
N ALA A 534 5.77 45.94 -32.97
CA ALA A 534 5.98 46.22 -34.39
C ALA A 534 5.35 47.57 -34.81
N ASN A 535 4.16 47.89 -34.29
CA ASN A 535 3.54 49.20 -34.52
C ASN A 535 4.33 50.33 -33.86
N MET A 536 4.85 50.15 -32.64
CA MET A 536 5.69 51.16 -31.98
C MET A 536 6.99 51.39 -32.75
N ASP A 537 7.65 50.34 -33.24
CA ASP A 537 8.84 50.45 -34.09
C ASP A 537 8.54 51.18 -35.41
N SER A 538 7.40 50.89 -36.04
CA SER A 538 6.96 51.61 -37.24
C SER A 538 6.71 53.10 -36.97
N ILE A 539 6.13 53.45 -35.82
CA ILE A 539 5.92 54.85 -35.42
C ILE A 539 7.27 55.53 -35.21
N LEU A 540 8.19 54.90 -34.49
CA LEU A 540 9.54 55.44 -34.25
C LEU A 540 10.31 55.65 -35.55
N HIS A 541 10.25 54.72 -36.51
CA HIS A 541 10.89 54.90 -37.82
C HIS A 541 10.24 56.03 -38.62
N SER A 542 8.92 56.17 -38.59
CA SER A 542 8.24 57.29 -39.25
C SER A 542 8.61 58.65 -38.64
N GLN A 543 8.91 58.69 -37.34
CA GLN A 543 9.34 59.90 -36.66
C GLN A 543 10.76 60.31 -37.06
N TYR A 544 11.66 59.33 -37.24
CA TYR A 544 13.01 59.55 -37.76
C TYR A 544 13.02 60.07 -39.21
N ASP A 545 12.12 59.59 -40.07
CA ASP A 545 12.01 60.09 -41.46
C ASP A 545 11.48 61.53 -41.52
N ILE A 546 10.61 61.93 -40.59
CA ILE A 546 10.11 63.31 -40.46
C ILE A 546 11.23 64.24 -40.00
N ASP A 547 12.02 63.84 -39.01
CA ASP A 547 13.14 64.65 -38.53
C ASP A 547 14.26 64.76 -39.58
N SER A 548 14.49 63.71 -40.38
CA SER A 548 15.43 63.71 -41.51
C SER A 548 15.03 64.62 -42.68
N THR A 549 13.76 65.00 -42.80
CA THR A 549 13.27 65.90 -43.87
C THR A 549 13.14 67.35 -43.43
N LEU A 550 13.34 67.63 -42.13
CA LEU A 550 13.35 68.97 -41.54
C LEU A 550 14.78 69.55 -41.36
N GLU A 551 15.82 68.74 -41.52
CA GLU A 551 17.21 69.17 -41.80
C GLU A 551 17.43 69.40 -43.29
#